data_AF-A0A3M9X1S1-F1
#
_entry.id   AF-A0A3M9X1S1-F1
#
_cell.length_a   1.000
_cell.length_b   1.000
_cell.length_c   1.000
_cell.angle_alpha   90.00
_cell.angle_beta   90.00
_cell.angle_gamma   90.00
#
_symmetry.space_group_name_H-M   'P 1'
#
loop_
_entity.id
_entity.type
_entity.pdbx_description
1 polymer ?
#
loop_
_entity_poly.entity_id
_entity_poly.type
_entity_poly.pdbx_seq_one_letter_code
_entity_poly.pdbx_strand_id
1 'polypeptide(L)' 'MNYQRFFEEAIDQLHAERRYRVFADLERIAGKFPRAIWRSNGRAEEITVWCSNDYLG' A
#
# COMPACT_ATOMS: atom_id res chain seq x y z
N MET A 1 -26.52 -20.18 7.74
CA MET A 1 -25.90 -19.38 6.66
C MET A 1 -24.39 -19.42 6.83
N ASN A 2 -23.63 -19.54 5.74
CA ASN A 2 -22.16 -19.48 5.79
C ASN A 2 -21.71 -18.08 5.35
N TYR A 3 -21.50 -17.18 6.33
CA TYR A 3 -21.07 -15.81 6.06
C TYR A 3 -19.64 -15.72 5.51
N GLN A 4 -18.77 -16.62 5.92
CA GLN A 4 -17.39 -16.69 5.46
C GLN A 4 -17.32 -16.84 3.93
N ARG A 5 -18.17 -17.70 3.37
CA ARG A 5 -18.24 -17.91 1.92
C ARG A 5 -18.53 -16.62 1.14
N PHE A 6 -19.41 -15.74 1.64
CA PHE A 6 -19.71 -14.48 0.97
C PHE A 6 -18.49 -13.53 0.93
N PHE A 7 -17.67 -13.53 1.98
CA PHE A 7 -16.46 -12.71 2.02
C PHE A 7 -15.37 -13.27 1.11
N GLU A 8 -15.21 -14.59 1.05
CA GLU A 8 -14.28 -15.26 0.14
C GLU A 8 -14.62 -14.97 -1.33
N GLU A 9 -15.89 -15.14 -1.72
CA GLU A 9 -16.36 -14.85 -3.07
C GLU A 9 -16.13 -13.37 -3.47
N ALA A 10 -16.34 -12.43 -2.53
CA ALA A 10 -16.09 -11.02 -2.77
C ALA A 10 -14.58 -10.69 -2.95
N ILE A 11 -13.71 -11.35 -2.20
CA ILE A 11 -12.25 -11.21 -2.34
C ILE A 11 -11.78 -11.80 -3.67
N ASP A 12 -12.26 -12.99 -4.02
CA ASP A 12 -11.93 -13.65 -5.28
C ASP A 12 -12.32 -12.80 -6.49
N GLN A 13 -13.48 -12.14 -6.44
CA GLN A 13 -13.90 -11.20 -7.47
C GLN A 13 -12.92 -10.03 -7.63
N LEU A 14 -12.41 -9.45 -6.53
CA LEU A 14 -11.40 -8.38 -6.59
C LEU A 14 -10.09 -8.85 -7.25
N HIS A 15 -9.68 -10.09 -6.98
CA HIS A 15 -8.52 -10.71 -7.61
C HIS A 15 -8.76 -10.95 -9.11
N ALA A 16 -9.92 -11.52 -9.48
CA ALA A 16 -10.30 -11.75 -10.87
C ALA A 16 -10.35 -10.46 -11.69
N GLU A 17 -10.85 -9.38 -11.09
CA GLU A 17 -10.91 -8.04 -11.70
C GLU A 17 -9.55 -7.30 -11.71
N ARG A 18 -8.51 -7.85 -11.06
CA ARG A 18 -7.20 -7.19 -10.86
C ARG A 18 -7.30 -5.82 -10.16
N ARG A 19 -8.30 -5.65 -9.31
CA ARG A 19 -8.49 -4.43 -8.49
C ARG A 19 -8.25 -4.66 -7.01
N TYR A 20 -7.86 -5.88 -6.63
CA TYR A 20 -7.30 -6.15 -5.31
C TYR A 20 -6.04 -5.31 -5.08
N ARG A 21 -5.91 -4.71 -3.89
CA ARG A 21 -4.84 -3.76 -3.57
C ARG A 21 -3.83 -4.38 -2.62
N VAL A 22 -2.55 -4.25 -2.95
CA VAL A 22 -1.44 -4.49 -2.04
C VAL A 22 -0.84 -3.12 -1.70
N PHE A 23 -0.83 -2.78 -0.41
CA PHE A 23 -0.34 -1.48 0.03
C PHE A 23 1.18 -1.49 0.24
N ALA A 24 1.84 -0.39 -0.09
CA ALA A 24 3.24 -0.18 0.24
C ALA A 24 3.35 0.41 1.65
N ASP A 25 4.18 -0.21 2.49
CA ASP A 25 4.49 0.28 3.84
C ASP A 25 5.58 1.35 3.77
N LEU A 26 5.22 2.61 4.04
CA LEU A 26 6.06 3.78 3.81
C LEU A 26 6.13 4.68 5.06
N GLU A 27 7.34 5.06 5.44
CA GLU A 27 7.62 6.04 6.49
C GLU A 27 8.25 7.30 5.89
N ARG A 28 7.52 8.41 5.82
CA ARG A 28 8.08 9.68 5.32
C ARG A 28 9.17 10.21 6.25
N ILE A 29 10.24 10.75 5.69
CA ILE A 29 11.35 11.31 6.47
C ILE A 29 11.13 12.82 6.63
N ALA A 30 10.74 13.25 7.83
CA ALA A 30 10.54 14.66 8.16
C ALA A 30 11.84 15.47 7.92
N GLY A 31 11.71 16.66 7.31
CA GLY A 31 12.85 17.50 6.93
C GLY A 31 13.63 17.00 5.70
N LYS A 32 13.22 15.89 5.08
CA LYS A 32 13.80 15.38 3.82
C LYS A 32 12.73 15.12 2.76
N PHE A 33 11.72 15.99 2.63
CA PHE A 33 10.73 15.87 1.56
C PHE A 33 11.43 15.83 0.17
N PRO A 34 11.06 14.90 -0.75
CA PRO A 34 9.99 13.91 -0.70
C PRO A 34 10.48 12.46 -0.43
N ARG A 35 11.44 12.26 0.48
CA ARG A 35 12.04 10.94 0.80
C ARG A 35 11.22 10.16 1.83
N ALA A 36 11.18 8.84 1.66
CA ALA A 36 10.54 7.91 2.59
C ALA A 36 11.35 6.60 2.71
N ILE A 37 11.18 5.89 3.81
CA ILE A 37 11.64 4.50 3.97
C ILE A 37 10.51 3.57 3.53
N TRP A 38 10.77 2.74 2.53
CA TRP A 38 9.90 1.62 2.16
C TRP A 38 10.30 0.37 2.92
N ARG A 39 9.33 -0.25 3.59
CA ARG A 39 9.51 -1.53 4.29
C ARG A 39 8.88 -2.66 3.49
N SER A 40 9.69 -3.67 3.19
CA SER A 40 9.22 -4.86 2.49
C SER A 40 10.08 -6.07 2.82
N ASN A 41 9.47 -7.20 3.13
CA ASN A 41 10.16 -8.47 3.40
C ASN A 41 11.32 -8.34 4.42
N GLY A 42 11.12 -7.56 5.49
CA GLY A 42 12.13 -7.31 6.52
C GLY A 42 13.28 -6.37 6.09
N ARG A 43 13.22 -5.81 4.88
CA ARG A 43 14.18 -4.80 4.39
C ARG A 43 13.60 -3.40 4.51
N ALA A 44 14.50 -2.43 4.63
CA ALA A 44 14.19 -1.00 4.67
C ALA A 44 15.04 -0.30 3.61
N GLU A 45 14.40 0.42 2.69
CA GLU A 45 15.05 1.09 1.57
C GLU A 45 14.57 2.53 1.44
N GLU A 46 15.48 3.48 1.21
CA GLU A 46 15.11 4.89 1.05
C GLU A 46 14.68 5.19 -0.40
N ILE A 47 13.43 5.63 -0.58
CA ILE A 47 12.81 5.90 -1.88
C ILE A 47 12.35 7.36 -2.02
N THR A 48 12.02 7.76 -3.25
CA THR A 48 11.40 9.05 -3.56
C THR A 48 9.90 8.85 -3.76
N VAL A 49 9.07 9.60 -3.02
CA VAL A 49 7.60 9.56 -3.16
C VAL A 49 7.14 10.50 -4.27
N TRP A 50 6.47 9.96 -5.29
CA TRP A 50 5.94 10.72 -6.44
C TRP A 50 4.41 10.83 -6.46
N CYS A 51 3.71 10.03 -5.67
CA CYS A 51 2.25 9.99 -5.60
C CYS A 51 1.68 10.57 -4.31
N SER A 52 2.48 11.38 -3.58
CA SER A 52 1.98 12.07 -2.39
C SER A 52 1.04 13.19 -2.78
N ASN A 53 -0.03 13.36 -2.00
CA ASN A 53 -0.89 14.54 -2.06
C ASN A 53 -0.42 15.67 -1.14
N ASP A 54 0.71 15.49 -0.43
CA ASP A 54 1.33 16.55 0.35
C ASP A 54 2.16 17.45 -0.57
N TYR A 55 1.48 18.40 -1.21
CA TYR A 55 2.06 19.20 -2.29
C TYR A 55 3.03 20.28 -1.83
N LEU A 56 2.96 20.71 -0.56
CA LEU A 56 3.76 21.81 -0.03
C LEU A 56 4.84 21.35 0.96
N GLY A 57 4.88 20.05 1.25
CA GLY A 57 5.83 19.43 2.18
C GLY A 57 5.54 19.76 3.64
#